data_AF-A0A1F9EWI7-F1
#
_entry.id   AF-A0A1F9EWI7-F1
#
_cell.length_a   1.000
_cell.length_b   1.000
_cell.length_c   1.000
_cell.angle_alpha   90.00
_cell.angle_beta   90.00
_cell.angle_gamma   90.00
#
_symmetry.space_group_name_H-M   'P 1'
#
loop_
_entity.id
_entity.type
_entity.pdbx_description
1 polymer ?
#
loop_
_entity_poly.entity_id
_entity_poly.type
_entity_poly.pdbx_seq_one_letter_code
_entity_poly.pdbx_strand_id
1 'polypeptide(L)'
;MRSAASLLSVLLVAGAACPPPGPDDAGPGDAGPDDAGVPEDGFRALLDEESDVAELAGADGTVKYLLPVAGVEPRAPLYSTCAFQDTTAFPYHLPFLSSLPGGDDLTFDDYIALVLRRDTRVWWGGEVLWRPELAHPISGSPGVLLYTLYTEDSPGNRLIADDVRAVFAALEGCAPAFVGKLGFVPSSNEQRLTAQQIQAALAAESIAVIIE
;
A
#
# COMPACT_ATOMS: atom_id res chain seq x y z
N MET A 1 -30.23 -20.53 -50.61
CA MET A 1 -29.96 -21.18 -51.91
C MET A 1 -28.82 -20.43 -52.59
N ARG A 2 -27.72 -21.15 -52.94
CA ARG A 2 -26.62 -20.82 -53.88
C ARG A 2 -25.77 -19.57 -53.55
N SER A 3 -24.54 -19.71 -53.06
CA SER A 3 -23.27 -20.06 -53.76
C SER A 3 -22.78 -19.05 -54.79
N ALA A 4 -21.65 -18.40 -54.49
CA ALA A 4 -20.44 -18.19 -55.32
C ALA A 4 -19.40 -17.51 -54.41
N ALA A 5 -18.27 -18.10 -54.00
CA ALA A 5 -17.15 -18.71 -54.70
C ALA A 5 -16.24 -17.69 -55.42
N SER A 6 -14.94 -17.79 -55.08
CA SER A 6 -13.75 -17.45 -55.87
C SER A 6 -13.32 -15.98 -55.93
N LEU A 7 -12.03 -15.61 -55.95
CA LEU A 7 -10.71 -16.28 -55.96
C LEU A 7 -9.65 -15.14 -55.99
N LEU A 8 -8.39 -15.49 -55.68
CA LEU A 8 -7.14 -14.82 -56.14
C LEU A 8 -6.86 -13.39 -55.61
N SER A 9 -5.64 -12.89 -55.43
CA SER A 9 -4.28 -13.42 -55.27
C SER A 9 -3.31 -12.23 -55.35
N VAL A 10 -2.15 -12.38 -54.70
CA VAL A 10 -0.82 -11.86 -55.11
C VAL A 10 -0.42 -10.41 -54.74
N LEU A 11 0.62 -10.38 -53.89
CA LEU A 11 1.83 -9.53 -53.80
C LEU A 11 1.80 -8.09 -54.32
N LEU A 12 2.36 -7.18 -53.51
CA LEU A 12 3.63 -6.52 -53.88
C LEU A 12 4.41 -6.01 -52.65
N VAL A 13 5.73 -6.23 -52.70
CA VAL A 13 6.77 -5.76 -51.77
C VAL A 13 7.28 -4.39 -52.25
N ALA A 14 7.43 -3.44 -51.33
CA ALA A 14 8.34 -2.29 -51.39
C ALA A 14 8.35 -1.68 -49.97
N GLY A 15 9.42 -1.26 -49.33
CA GLY A 15 10.83 -1.11 -49.65
C GLY A 15 11.43 -0.40 -48.43
N ALA A 16 12.59 -0.84 -47.96
CA ALA A 16 13.28 -0.28 -46.82
C ALA A 16 13.71 1.18 -47.07
N ALA A 17 13.60 2.03 -46.05
CA ALA A 17 14.32 3.29 -45.96
C ALA A 17 14.94 3.42 -44.56
N CYS A 18 16.23 3.09 -44.45
CA CYS A 18 17.08 3.52 -43.35
C CYS A 18 17.36 5.03 -43.49
N PRO A 19 17.07 5.86 -42.49
CA PRO A 19 17.61 7.21 -42.43
C PRO A 19 19.09 7.20 -41.99
N PRO A 20 19.92 8.17 -42.46
CA PRO A 20 21.35 8.25 -42.17
C PRO A 20 21.64 8.73 -40.73
N PRO A 21 22.85 8.45 -40.19
CA PRO A 21 23.27 8.93 -38.88
C PRO A 21 23.57 10.44 -38.93
N GLY A 22 22.90 11.20 -38.06
CA GLY A 22 23.22 12.60 -37.79
C GLY A 22 24.39 12.74 -36.80
N PRO A 23 25.10 13.87 -36.81
CA PRO A 23 26.30 14.10 -36.02
C PRO A 23 26.00 14.36 -34.54
N ASP A 24 26.96 13.96 -33.71
CA ASP A 24 27.04 14.23 -32.28
C ASP A 24 26.92 15.73 -31.99
N ASP A 25 25.91 16.11 -31.20
CA ASP A 25 25.85 17.40 -30.52
C ASP A 25 25.79 17.16 -29.01
N ALA A 26 26.75 17.77 -28.32
CA ALA A 26 26.97 17.66 -26.89
C ALA A 26 26.22 18.75 -26.12
N GLY A 27 25.34 18.32 -25.20
CA GLY A 27 24.83 19.09 -24.05
C GLY A 27 23.74 20.14 -24.36
N PRO A 28 22.90 20.52 -23.39
CA PRO A 28 23.05 20.38 -21.93
C PRO A 28 22.17 19.27 -21.34
N GLY A 29 22.56 18.79 -20.16
CA GLY A 29 21.80 17.81 -19.40
C GLY A 29 20.36 18.28 -19.18
N ASP A 30 19.45 17.57 -19.83
CA ASP A 30 18.03 17.61 -19.55
C ASP A 30 17.87 17.03 -18.14
N ALA A 31 17.63 17.90 -17.17
CA ALA A 31 17.02 17.49 -15.91
C ALA A 31 15.61 17.05 -16.28
N GLY A 32 15.51 15.78 -16.72
CA GLY A 32 14.23 15.13 -16.91
C GLY A 32 13.41 15.25 -15.62
N PRO A 33 12.08 15.29 -15.71
CA PRO A 33 11.25 15.20 -14.52
C PRO A 33 11.75 14.00 -13.72
N ASP A 34 12.02 14.21 -12.44
CA ASP A 34 12.33 13.12 -11.52
C ASP A 34 11.22 12.08 -11.73
N ASP A 35 11.58 10.95 -12.35
CA ASP A 35 10.70 9.80 -12.43
C ASP A 35 10.40 9.47 -10.97
N ALA A 36 9.25 9.90 -10.47
CA ALA A 36 8.64 9.40 -9.24
C ALA A 36 8.17 7.94 -9.49
N GLY A 37 9.01 7.15 -10.18
CA GLY A 37 8.84 5.75 -10.42
C GLY A 37 8.82 5.02 -9.09
N VAL A 38 8.09 3.91 -9.07
CA VAL A 38 8.07 2.99 -7.94
C VAL A 38 9.52 2.65 -7.55
N PRO A 39 9.90 2.76 -6.27
CA PRO A 39 11.27 2.48 -5.84
C PRO A 39 11.70 1.08 -6.25
N GLU A 40 12.99 0.91 -6.57
CA GLU A 40 13.57 -0.38 -7.01
C GLU A 40 13.30 -1.53 -6.01
N ASP A 41 13.08 -1.18 -4.74
CA ASP A 41 12.81 -2.12 -3.64
C ASP A 41 11.32 -2.51 -3.50
N GLY A 42 10.42 -1.97 -4.35
CA GLY A 42 9.01 -2.34 -4.38
C GLY A 42 8.15 -1.74 -3.26
N PHE A 43 8.58 -0.66 -2.62
CA PHE A 43 7.79 0.07 -1.61
C PHE A 43 8.18 1.56 -1.51
N ARG A 44 7.27 2.41 -1.02
CA ARG A 44 7.57 3.81 -0.62
C ARG A 44 7.66 3.93 0.90
N ALA A 45 8.58 4.78 1.37
CA ALA A 45 8.73 5.05 2.79
C ALA A 45 7.72 6.09 3.31
N LEU A 46 7.10 6.88 2.43
CA LEU A 46 6.09 7.87 2.76
C LEU A 46 4.99 7.90 1.70
N LEU A 47 3.80 8.39 2.10
CA LEU A 47 2.75 8.85 1.19
C LEU A 47 2.66 10.38 1.29
N ASP A 48 3.48 11.05 0.48
CA ASP A 48 3.64 12.50 0.45
C ASP A 48 2.62 13.19 -0.47
N GLU A 49 2.00 12.42 -1.38
CA GLU A 49 0.92 12.87 -2.27
C GLU A 49 -0.28 11.91 -2.24
N GLU A 50 -1.48 12.43 -2.52
CA GLU A 50 -2.67 11.58 -2.59
C GLU A 50 -2.60 10.54 -3.74
N SER A 51 -1.88 10.88 -4.82
CA SER A 51 -1.61 10.02 -5.97
C SER A 51 -0.76 8.79 -5.63
N ASP A 52 0.06 8.86 -4.57
CA ASP A 52 0.95 7.75 -4.18
C ASP A 52 0.19 6.45 -3.96
N VAL A 53 -1.03 6.54 -3.39
CA VAL A 53 -1.87 5.37 -3.16
C VAL A 53 -2.27 4.73 -4.50
N ALA A 54 -2.66 5.52 -5.49
CA ALA A 54 -3.07 5.00 -6.80
C ALA A 54 -1.90 4.41 -7.60
N GLU A 55 -0.68 4.92 -7.39
CA GLU A 55 0.53 4.43 -8.05
C GLU A 55 1.01 3.09 -7.47
N LEU A 56 0.80 2.86 -6.17
CA LEU A 56 1.18 1.61 -5.48
C LEU A 56 0.07 0.57 -5.45
N ALA A 57 -1.19 0.99 -5.66
CA ALA A 57 -2.34 0.12 -5.52
C ALA A 57 -2.45 -0.91 -6.65
N GLY A 58 -2.72 -2.16 -6.27
CA GLY A 58 -3.01 -3.25 -7.17
C GLY A 58 -4.44 -3.19 -7.69
N ALA A 59 -4.91 -4.32 -8.24
CA ALA A 59 -6.23 -4.40 -8.87
C ALA A 59 -7.42 -4.10 -7.94
N ASP A 60 -7.25 -4.18 -6.62
CA ASP A 60 -8.29 -3.89 -5.63
C ASP A 60 -8.26 -2.44 -5.11
N GLY A 61 -7.31 -1.62 -5.56
CA GLY A 61 -7.17 -0.23 -5.14
C GLY A 61 -6.53 -0.05 -3.76
N THR A 62 -6.07 -1.12 -3.11
CA THR A 62 -5.47 -1.06 -1.78
C THR A 62 -3.95 -1.05 -1.84
N VAL A 63 -3.32 -0.45 -0.83
CA VAL A 63 -1.87 -0.47 -0.63
C VAL A 63 -1.61 -1.13 0.71
N LYS A 64 -0.76 -2.16 0.73
CA LYS A 64 -0.35 -2.83 1.97
C LYS A 64 0.73 -2.02 2.66
N TYR A 65 0.69 -1.96 3.99
CA TYR A 65 1.71 -1.24 4.75
C TYR A 65 2.35 -2.10 5.84
N LEU A 66 3.61 -1.78 6.16
CA LEU A 66 4.30 -2.22 7.37
C LEU A 66 4.84 -0.98 8.09
N LEU A 67 4.40 -0.77 9.34
CA LEU A 67 4.81 0.37 10.18
C LEU A 67 5.54 -0.14 11.42
N PRO A 68 6.52 0.59 11.98
CA PRO A 68 7.26 0.18 13.15
C PRO A 68 6.38 0.19 14.39
N VAL A 69 6.62 -0.76 15.28
CA VAL A 69 6.05 -0.74 16.62
C VAL A 69 6.93 0.16 17.50
N ALA A 70 6.32 1.17 18.14
CA ALA A 70 7.06 2.11 18.98
C ALA A 70 7.84 1.39 20.11
N GLY A 71 9.12 1.72 20.26
CA GLY A 71 10.00 1.11 21.26
C GLY A 71 10.54 -0.27 20.89
N VAL A 72 10.24 -0.77 19.68
CA VAL A 72 10.82 -2.01 19.15
C VAL A 72 11.89 -1.66 18.12
N GLU A 73 13.06 -2.30 18.24
CA GLU A 73 14.20 -2.05 17.33
C GLU A 73 13.88 -2.57 15.91
N PRO A 74 14.05 -1.74 14.86
CA PRO A 74 13.94 -2.19 13.47
C PRO A 74 14.91 -3.32 13.16
N ARG A 75 14.52 -4.23 12.26
CA ARG A 75 15.33 -5.42 11.92
C ARG A 75 15.16 -5.83 10.47
N ALA A 76 16.06 -6.66 9.97
CA ALA A 76 15.87 -7.28 8.66
C ALA A 76 14.51 -8.01 8.58
N PRO A 77 13.88 -8.00 7.40
CA PRO A 77 14.35 -7.34 6.17
C PRO A 77 13.98 -5.85 6.05
N LEU A 78 13.21 -5.30 7.00
CA LEU A 78 12.69 -3.93 6.92
C LEU A 78 13.21 -3.04 8.06
N TYR A 79 14.18 -2.19 7.73
CA TYR A 79 14.77 -1.20 8.65
C TYR A 79 14.13 0.19 8.54
N SER A 80 13.31 0.42 7.51
CA SER A 80 12.67 1.72 7.30
C SER A 80 11.63 2.02 8.38
N THR A 81 11.39 3.31 8.59
CA THR A 81 10.35 3.81 9.49
C THR A 81 8.94 3.61 8.96
N CYS A 82 8.75 3.37 7.66
CA CYS A 82 7.47 2.98 7.09
C CYS A 82 7.74 2.21 5.78
N ALA A 83 6.82 1.35 5.39
CA ALA A 83 6.80 0.76 4.07
C ALA A 83 5.38 0.64 3.54
N PHE A 84 5.09 1.35 2.45
CA PHE A 84 3.89 1.22 1.65
C PHE A 84 4.24 0.42 0.40
N GLN A 85 3.82 -0.84 0.39
CA GLN A 85 4.19 -1.84 -0.59
C GLN A 85 3.54 -1.56 -1.95
N ASP A 86 4.31 -1.67 -3.03
CA ASP A 86 3.74 -1.77 -4.37
C ASP A 86 2.98 -3.10 -4.48
N THR A 87 1.67 -3.00 -4.42
CA THR A 87 0.77 -4.16 -4.46
C THR A 87 0.49 -4.67 -5.87
N THR A 88 0.91 -3.94 -6.91
CA THR A 88 0.96 -4.45 -8.28
C THR A 88 2.09 -5.46 -8.43
N ALA A 89 3.27 -5.16 -7.90
CA ALA A 89 4.42 -6.06 -7.92
C ALA A 89 4.29 -7.18 -6.88
N PHE A 90 3.87 -6.85 -5.66
CA PHE A 90 3.77 -7.77 -4.55
C PHE A 90 2.37 -7.72 -3.93
N PRO A 91 1.45 -8.64 -4.24
CA PRO A 91 0.11 -8.60 -3.66
C PRO A 91 0.02 -9.01 -2.18
N TYR A 92 1.11 -9.50 -1.57
CA TYR A 92 1.12 -10.02 -0.19
C TYR A 92 2.41 -9.63 0.55
N HIS A 93 2.35 -9.43 1.87
CA HIS A 93 3.51 -9.02 2.66
C HIS A 93 4.64 -10.04 2.69
N LEU A 94 4.33 -11.34 2.84
CA LEU A 94 5.39 -12.34 2.97
C LEU A 94 6.27 -12.41 1.70
N PRO A 95 5.71 -12.54 0.46
CA PRO A 95 6.52 -12.44 -0.76
C PRO A 95 7.33 -11.15 -0.89
N PHE A 96 6.76 -10.00 -0.48
CA PHE A 96 7.48 -8.72 -0.47
C PHE A 96 8.65 -8.72 0.53
N LEU A 97 8.41 -9.14 1.76
CA LEU A 97 9.45 -9.25 2.79
C LEU A 97 10.54 -10.22 2.35
N SER A 98 10.17 -11.34 1.73
CA SER A 98 11.10 -12.33 1.20
C SER A 98 11.90 -11.86 -0.01
N SER A 99 11.46 -10.83 -0.74
CA SER A 99 12.27 -10.26 -1.83
C SER A 99 13.32 -9.27 -1.35
N LEU A 100 13.22 -8.80 -0.10
CA LEU A 100 14.15 -7.85 0.49
C LEU A 100 15.36 -8.57 1.12
N PRO A 101 16.56 -7.95 1.15
CA PRO A 101 17.74 -8.53 1.76
C PRO A 101 17.52 -8.97 3.21
N GLY A 102 17.80 -10.25 3.49
CA GLY A 102 17.61 -10.85 4.82
C GLY A 102 16.19 -11.36 5.09
N GLY A 103 15.31 -11.35 4.09
CA GLY A 103 13.97 -11.94 4.15
C GLY A 103 13.85 -13.33 3.52
N ASP A 104 14.90 -13.83 2.86
CA ASP A 104 14.88 -15.04 2.05
C ASP A 104 14.42 -16.30 2.81
N ASP A 105 14.72 -16.35 4.11
CA ASP A 105 14.40 -17.46 5.01
C ASP A 105 13.12 -17.23 5.84
N LEU A 106 12.39 -16.14 5.62
CA LEU A 106 11.16 -15.87 6.36
C LEU A 106 10.09 -16.92 6.05
N THR A 107 9.66 -17.63 7.09
CA THR A 107 8.52 -18.53 7.00
C THR A 107 7.21 -17.79 7.24
N PHE A 108 6.09 -18.45 6.95
CA PHE A 108 4.78 -17.94 7.31
C PHE A 108 4.63 -17.76 8.84
N ASP A 109 5.19 -18.69 9.64
CA ASP A 109 5.14 -18.58 11.10
C ASP A 109 5.96 -17.40 11.62
N ASP A 110 7.10 -17.11 10.98
CA ASP A 110 7.89 -15.91 11.28
C ASP A 110 7.09 -14.64 10.97
N TYR A 111 6.42 -14.59 9.82
CA TYR A 111 5.55 -13.46 9.47
C TYR A 111 4.44 -13.26 10.50
N ILE A 112 3.75 -14.32 10.91
CA ILE A 112 2.70 -14.25 11.94
C ILE A 112 3.27 -13.70 13.26
N ALA A 113 4.45 -14.15 13.67
CA ALA A 113 5.11 -13.66 14.87
C ALA A 113 5.52 -12.18 14.76
N LEU A 114 6.04 -11.76 13.61
CA LEU A 114 6.57 -10.41 13.38
C LEU A 114 5.49 -9.35 13.15
N VAL A 115 4.30 -9.73 12.69
CA VAL A 115 3.25 -8.78 12.28
C VAL A 115 1.96 -8.93 13.08
N LEU A 116 1.49 -10.15 13.37
CA LEU A 116 0.15 -10.37 13.91
C LEU A 116 0.11 -10.59 15.43
N ARG A 117 1.14 -11.21 16.02
CA ARG A 117 1.17 -11.53 17.45
C ARG A 117 1.65 -10.34 18.28
N ARG A 118 0.81 -9.87 19.21
CA ARG A 118 1.03 -8.66 20.00
C ARG A 118 2.36 -8.64 20.75
N ASP A 119 2.75 -9.77 21.35
CA ASP A 119 3.93 -9.84 22.22
C ASP A 119 5.25 -9.91 21.44
N THR A 120 5.21 -10.31 20.17
CA THR A 120 6.41 -10.54 19.34
C THR A 120 6.48 -9.63 18.12
N ARG A 121 5.40 -8.92 17.79
CA ARG A 121 5.36 -8.06 16.61
C ARG A 121 6.42 -6.98 16.69
N VAL A 122 7.03 -6.75 15.54
CA VAL A 122 8.00 -5.67 15.31
C VAL A 122 7.46 -4.67 14.30
N TRP A 123 6.47 -5.08 13.50
CA TRP A 123 5.74 -4.21 12.59
C TRP A 123 4.22 -4.35 12.79
N TRP A 124 3.52 -3.24 12.63
CA TRP A 124 2.09 -3.21 12.33
C TRP A 124 1.88 -3.51 10.85
N GLY A 125 0.98 -4.45 10.53
CA GLY A 125 0.59 -4.74 9.15
C GLY A 125 -0.87 -4.37 8.90
N GLY A 126 -1.18 -3.94 7.69
CA GLY A 126 -2.54 -3.63 7.28
C GLY A 126 -2.60 -3.11 5.84
N GLU A 127 -3.72 -2.52 5.49
CA GLU A 127 -3.97 -1.92 4.18
C GLU A 127 -4.47 -0.50 4.33
N VAL A 128 -4.18 0.34 3.34
CA VAL A 128 -4.84 1.63 3.13
C VAL A 128 -5.60 1.66 1.80
N LEU A 129 -6.70 2.41 1.76
CA LEU A 129 -7.52 2.66 0.57
C LEU A 129 -7.97 4.12 0.57
N TRP A 130 -7.61 4.86 -0.48
CA TRP A 130 -8.02 6.25 -0.63
C TRP A 130 -9.43 6.36 -1.23
N ARG A 131 -10.31 7.11 -0.55
CA ARG A 131 -11.70 7.34 -0.95
C ARG A 131 -11.97 8.84 -1.02
N PRO A 132 -11.60 9.53 -2.13
CA PRO A 132 -11.74 10.99 -2.25
C PRO A 132 -13.20 11.46 -2.26
N GLU A 133 -14.14 10.58 -2.59
CA GLU A 133 -15.57 10.88 -2.67
C GLU A 133 -16.30 10.86 -1.32
N LEU A 134 -15.68 10.31 -0.28
CA LEU A 134 -16.25 10.25 1.07
C LEU A 134 -15.90 11.51 1.86
N ALA A 135 -16.76 11.90 2.80
CA ALA A 135 -16.43 12.92 3.80
C ALA A 135 -15.91 12.25 5.07
N HIS A 136 -14.84 12.78 5.66
CA HIS A 136 -14.28 12.27 6.91
C HIS A 136 -15.31 12.42 8.05
N PRO A 137 -15.63 11.34 8.79
CA PRO A 137 -16.82 11.32 9.67
C PRO A 137 -16.70 12.21 10.91
N ILE A 138 -15.49 12.61 11.29
CA ILE A 138 -15.25 13.49 12.45
C ILE A 138 -15.09 14.95 12.01
N SER A 139 -14.21 15.21 11.06
CA SER A 139 -13.85 16.58 10.63
C SER A 139 -14.78 17.15 9.56
N GLY A 140 -15.49 16.29 8.82
CA GLY A 140 -16.27 16.66 7.64
C GLY A 140 -15.41 17.05 6.42
N SER A 141 -14.09 16.91 6.49
CA SER A 141 -13.19 17.22 5.36
C SER A 141 -13.42 16.26 4.20
N PRO A 142 -13.21 16.70 2.95
CA PRO A 142 -13.32 15.82 1.79
C PRO A 142 -12.19 14.79 1.79
N GLY A 143 -12.56 13.57 1.42
CA GLY A 143 -11.70 12.40 1.29
C GLY A 143 -11.38 11.70 2.61
N VAL A 144 -11.22 10.38 2.55
CA VAL A 144 -10.81 9.53 3.68
C VAL A 144 -9.79 8.50 3.21
N LEU A 145 -8.64 8.43 3.88
CA LEU A 145 -7.74 7.29 3.77
C LEU A 145 -8.19 6.24 4.78
N LEU A 146 -8.92 5.25 4.27
CA LEU A 146 -9.35 4.12 5.07
C LEU A 146 -8.13 3.27 5.39
N TYR A 147 -7.97 2.84 6.63
CA TYR A 147 -6.94 1.87 7.00
C TYR A 147 -7.52 0.69 7.78
N THR A 148 -7.02 -0.50 7.48
CA THR A 148 -7.28 -1.72 8.25
C THR A 148 -6.08 -2.04 9.13
N LEU A 149 -6.24 -2.97 10.07
CA LEU A 149 -5.15 -3.47 10.90
C LEU A 149 -5.22 -4.99 11.00
N TYR A 150 -4.10 -5.66 10.76
CA TYR A 150 -3.99 -7.11 10.92
C TYR A 150 -3.73 -7.46 12.39
N THR A 151 -4.57 -8.34 12.92
CA THR A 151 -4.43 -8.92 14.27
C THR A 151 -4.83 -10.39 14.23
N GLU A 152 -4.15 -11.23 15.01
CA GLU A 152 -4.61 -12.62 15.19
C GLU A 152 -5.86 -12.67 16.09
N ASP A 153 -6.88 -13.42 15.69
CA ASP A 153 -8.06 -13.69 16.53
C ASP A 153 -7.76 -14.80 17.55
N SER A 154 -6.85 -14.51 18.48
CA SER A 154 -6.48 -15.41 19.57
C SER A 154 -6.41 -14.63 20.91
N PRO A 155 -6.58 -15.31 22.06
CA PRO A 155 -6.46 -14.66 23.37
C PRO A 155 -5.12 -13.92 23.49
N GLY A 156 -5.17 -12.64 23.87
CA GLY A 156 -3.97 -11.80 23.99
C GLY A 156 -3.52 -11.11 22.69
N ASN A 157 -4.06 -11.48 21.52
CA ASN A 157 -3.68 -10.88 20.22
C ASN A 157 -4.81 -10.11 19.53
N ARG A 158 -6.07 -10.33 19.95
CA ARG A 158 -7.23 -9.58 19.46
C ARG A 158 -7.05 -8.08 19.58
N LEU A 159 -7.53 -7.35 18.58
CA LEU A 159 -7.58 -5.90 18.52
C LEU A 159 -8.00 -5.26 19.86
N ILE A 160 -7.29 -4.22 20.27
CA ILE A 160 -7.71 -3.30 21.35
C ILE A 160 -7.59 -1.85 20.88
N ALA A 161 -8.19 -0.91 21.63
CA ALA A 161 -8.14 0.52 21.29
C ALA A 161 -6.71 1.07 21.15
N ASP A 162 -5.78 0.62 21.98
CA ASP A 162 -4.38 1.07 21.92
C ASP A 162 -3.68 0.65 20.63
N ASP A 163 -4.06 -0.47 20.02
CA ASP A 163 -3.52 -0.85 18.72
C ASP A 163 -3.94 0.15 17.64
N VAL A 164 -5.23 0.54 17.64
CA VAL A 164 -5.77 1.53 16.69
C VAL A 164 -5.08 2.89 16.87
N ARG A 165 -4.90 3.34 18.12
CA ARG A 165 -4.16 4.58 18.42
C ARG A 165 -2.72 4.54 17.92
N ALA A 166 -2.02 3.44 18.17
CA ALA A 166 -0.63 3.28 17.79
C ALA A 166 -0.45 3.34 16.27
N VAL A 167 -1.32 2.65 15.53
CA VAL A 167 -1.30 2.66 14.05
C VAL A 167 -1.73 3.99 13.49
N PHE A 168 -2.77 4.62 14.03
CA PHE A 168 -3.17 5.98 13.64
C PHE A 168 -2.01 6.97 13.76
N ALA A 169 -1.31 6.98 14.90
CA ALA A 169 -0.19 7.87 15.14
C ALA A 169 1.00 7.57 14.20
N ALA A 170 1.27 6.30 13.93
CA ALA A 170 2.31 5.93 12.96
C ALA A 170 1.95 6.38 11.54
N LEU A 171 0.71 6.18 11.11
CA LEU A 171 0.23 6.62 9.79
C LEU A 171 0.26 8.14 9.65
N GLU A 172 -0.04 8.93 10.69
CA GLU A 172 0.10 10.39 10.59
C GLU A 172 1.55 10.84 10.33
N GLY A 173 2.53 10.09 10.81
CA GLY A 173 3.95 10.34 10.52
C GLY A 173 4.41 9.80 9.16
N CYS A 174 3.76 8.74 8.67
CA CYS A 174 4.15 8.03 7.46
C CYS A 174 3.38 8.45 6.20
N ALA A 175 2.23 9.10 6.36
CA ALA A 175 1.34 9.48 5.27
C ALA A 175 0.94 10.96 5.40
N PRO A 176 1.90 11.91 5.30
CA PRO A 176 1.66 13.32 5.57
C PRO A 176 0.58 13.96 4.68
N ALA A 177 0.35 13.46 3.46
CA ALA A 177 -0.76 13.91 2.60
C ALA A 177 -2.16 13.65 3.19
N PHE A 178 -2.25 12.72 4.16
CA PHE A 178 -3.48 12.19 4.72
C PHE A 178 -3.69 12.51 6.20
N VAL A 179 -2.86 13.37 6.78
CA VAL A 179 -3.03 13.89 8.14
C VAL A 179 -4.44 14.49 8.30
N GLY A 180 -5.15 14.07 9.35
CA GLY A 180 -6.55 14.46 9.58
C GLY A 180 -7.58 13.84 8.62
N LYS A 181 -7.19 12.89 7.77
CA LYS A 181 -8.08 12.16 6.83
C LYS A 181 -8.11 10.65 7.08
N LEU A 182 -7.43 10.14 8.11
CA LEU A 182 -7.36 8.71 8.42
C LEU A 182 -8.65 8.18 9.06
N GLY A 183 -9.16 7.05 8.59
CA GLY A 183 -10.29 6.34 9.20
C GLY A 183 -10.05 4.84 9.36
N PHE A 184 -10.14 4.32 10.58
CA PHE A 184 -10.02 2.89 10.84
C PHE A 184 -11.26 2.14 10.35
N VAL A 185 -11.05 1.04 9.62
CA VAL A 185 -12.10 0.10 9.19
C VAL A 185 -11.77 -1.30 9.71
N PRO A 186 -12.67 -1.94 10.49
CA PRO A 186 -12.45 -3.31 10.95
C PRO A 186 -12.52 -4.30 9.79
N SER A 187 -11.58 -5.24 9.73
CA SER A 187 -11.46 -6.22 8.63
C SER A 187 -12.11 -7.58 8.92
N SER A 188 -12.60 -7.80 10.14
CA SER A 188 -13.29 -9.03 10.55
C SER A 188 -14.53 -8.76 11.40
N ASN A 189 -15.36 -9.80 11.62
CA ASN A 189 -16.53 -9.70 12.50
C ASN A 189 -16.12 -9.39 13.95
N GLU A 190 -15.05 -10.00 14.43
CA GLU A 190 -14.50 -9.85 15.77
C GLU A 190 -13.95 -8.43 15.96
N GLN A 191 -13.22 -7.93 14.96
CA GLN A 191 -12.78 -6.53 14.96
C GLN A 191 -13.97 -5.57 14.93
N ARG A 192 -15.04 -5.88 14.18
CA ARG A 192 -16.25 -5.05 14.13
C ARG A 192 -16.93 -4.93 15.49
N LEU A 193 -17.10 -6.06 16.20
CA LEU A 193 -17.65 -6.08 17.56
C LEU A 193 -16.80 -5.28 18.53
N THR A 194 -15.47 -5.37 18.39
CA THR A 194 -14.53 -4.58 19.19
C THR A 194 -14.62 -3.10 18.85
N ALA A 195 -14.62 -2.76 17.56
CA ALA A 195 -14.72 -1.39 17.04
C ALA A 195 -15.97 -0.69 17.56
N GLN A 196 -17.13 -1.37 17.59
CA GLN A 196 -18.37 -0.84 18.17
C GLN A 196 -18.22 -0.43 19.65
N GLN A 197 -17.40 -1.15 20.42
CA GLN A 197 -17.17 -0.87 21.85
C GLN A 197 -16.21 0.30 22.06
N ILE A 198 -15.24 0.50 21.17
CA ILE A 198 -14.16 1.49 21.32
C ILE A 198 -14.38 2.78 20.52
N GLN A 199 -15.32 2.80 19.56
CA GLN A 199 -15.56 3.90 18.62
C GLN A 199 -15.74 5.25 19.33
N ALA A 200 -16.60 5.33 20.36
CA ALA A 200 -16.89 6.58 21.03
C ALA A 200 -15.66 7.15 21.77
N ALA A 201 -14.83 6.28 22.35
CA ALA A 201 -13.60 6.69 23.03
C ALA A 201 -12.57 7.22 22.01
N LEU A 202 -12.38 6.52 20.89
CA LEU A 202 -11.47 6.94 19.83
C LEU A 202 -11.93 8.25 19.14
N ALA A 203 -13.24 8.42 18.95
CA ALA A 203 -13.78 9.65 18.36
C ALA A 203 -13.54 10.89 19.25
N ALA A 204 -13.52 10.73 20.58
CA ALA A 204 -13.16 11.80 21.51
C ALA A 204 -11.69 12.26 21.38
N GLU A 205 -10.85 11.42 20.76
CA GLU A 205 -9.43 11.68 20.44
C GLU A 205 -9.24 12.05 18.95
N SER A 206 -10.34 12.35 18.23
CA SER A 206 -10.35 12.66 16.80
C SER A 206 -9.90 11.51 15.88
N ILE A 207 -9.92 10.26 16.38
CA ILE A 207 -9.65 9.06 15.59
C ILE A 207 -10.96 8.50 15.04
N ALA A 208 -11.12 8.55 13.72
CA ALA A 208 -12.31 8.02 13.06
C ALA A 208 -12.31 6.48 13.03
N VAL A 209 -13.45 5.90 13.40
CA VAL A 209 -13.74 4.48 13.23
C VAL A 209 -15.01 4.35 12.40
N ILE A 210 -14.91 3.68 11.26
CA ILE A 210 -15.97 3.53 10.27
C ILE A 210 -16.44 2.07 10.30
N ILE A 211 -17.69 1.87 10.68
CA ILE A 211 -18.31 0.54 10.81
C ILE A 211 -19.43 0.48 9.77
N GLU A 212 -19.28 -0.37 8.76
CA GLU A 212 -20.29 -0.67 7.74
C GLU A 212 -21.19 -1.85 8.16
#